data_AF-A0A2D9GMU6-F1
#
_entry.id   AF-A0A2D9GMU6-F1
#
_cell.length_a   1.000
_cell.length_b   1.000
_cell.length_c   1.000
_cell.angle_alpha   90.00
_cell.angle_beta   90.00
_cell.angle_gamma   90.00
#
_symmetry.space_group_name_H-M   'P 1'
#
loop_
_entity.id
_entity.type
_entity.pdbx_description
1 polymer ?
#
loop_
_entity_poly.entity_id
_entity_poly.type
_entity_poly.pdbx_seq_one_letter_code
_entity_poly.pdbx_strand_id
1 'polypeptide(L)' 'MGEKVKYVRFRFTGTLDDLNEIREEVEEVMKSHGWKRGFSEMAPLEANPEIYALATGWKRFKDEG' A
#
# COMPACT_ATOMS: atom_id res chain seq x y z
N MET A 1 -6.19 17.58 21.07
CA MET A 1 -6.92 17.40 19.79
C MET A 1 -6.39 16.13 19.18
N GLY A 2 -7.22 15.10 18.98
CA GLY A 2 -6.75 13.83 18.43
C GLY A 2 -6.24 14.00 16.99
N GLU A 3 -4.99 13.61 16.75
CA GLU A 3 -4.39 13.58 15.41
C GLU A 3 -5.30 12.84 14.44
N LYS A 4 -5.70 13.53 13.36
CA LYS A 4 -6.50 12.93 12.29
C LYS A 4 -5.56 12.19 11.36
N VAL A 5 -5.13 10.99 11.76
CA VAL A 5 -4.40 10.09 10.87
C VAL A 5 -5.28 9.78 9.66
N LYS A 6 -4.89 10.26 8.49
CA LYS A 6 -5.52 9.88 7.23
C LYS A 6 -4.88 8.57 6.78
N TYR A 7 -5.70 7.56 6.52
CA TYR A 7 -5.26 6.29 5.97
C TYR A 7 -5.65 6.23 4.50
N VAL A 8 -4.67 6.02 3.63
CA VAL A 8 -4.93 5.67 2.23
C VAL A 8 -4.77 4.16 2.11
N ARG A 9 -5.77 3.50 1.52
CA ARG A 9 -5.76 2.05 1.26
C ARG A 9 -5.90 1.82 -0.23
N PHE A 10 -4.98 1.05 -0.78
CA PHE A 10 -5.07 0.55 -2.15
C PHE A 10 -5.34 -0.95 -2.10
N ARG A 11 -6.18 -1.42 -3.03
CA ARG A 11 -6.32 -2.84 -3.34
C ARG A 11 -6.07 -2.99 -4.83
N PHE A 12 -5.05 -3.77 -5.17
CA PHE A 12 -4.76 -4.14 -6.54
C PHE A 12 -4.77 -5.66 -6.67
N THR A 13 -5.14 -6.17 -7.85
CA THR A 13 -5.15 -7.59 -8.18
C THR A 13 -4.47 -7.82 -9.51
N GLY A 14 -3.51 -8.73 -9.57
CA GLY A 14 -2.71 -8.99 -10.77
C GLY A 14 -1.81 -10.20 -10.59
N THR A 15 -0.88 -10.43 -11.51
CA THR A 15 0.16 -11.42 -11.30
C THR A 15 1.13 -10.94 -10.20
N LEU A 16 1.91 -11.88 -9.64
CA LEU A 16 2.92 -11.53 -8.64
C LEU A 16 3.93 -10.49 -9.15
N ASP A 17 4.28 -10.56 -10.42
CA ASP A 17 5.23 -9.64 -11.07
C ASP A 17 4.65 -8.22 -11.17
N ASP A 18 3.42 -8.09 -11.69
CA ASP A 18 2.69 -6.82 -11.76
C ASP A 18 2.58 -6.13 -10.39
N LEU A 19 2.32 -6.92 -9.34
CA LEU A 19 2.20 -6.40 -7.98
C LEU A 19 3.52 -5.93 -7.40
N ASN A 20 4.65 -6.55 -7.78
CA ASN A 20 5.97 -6.11 -7.34
C ASN A 20 6.35 -4.79 -8.02
N GLU A 21 6.14 -4.68 -9.33
CA GLU A 21 6.38 -3.44 -10.09
C GLU A 21 5.57 -2.27 -9.51
N ILE A 22 4.25 -2.45 -9.39
CA ILE A 22 3.35 -1.41 -8.86
C ILE A 22 3.68 -1.08 -7.39
N ARG A 23 4.10 -2.06 -6.59
CA ARG A 23 4.48 -1.83 -5.20
C ARG A 23 5.65 -0.85 -5.09
N GLU A 24 6.66 -0.99 -5.94
CA GLU A 24 7.83 -0.11 -5.93
C GLU A 24 7.44 1.31 -6.35
N GLU A 25 6.69 1.46 -7.46
CA GLU A 25 6.22 2.76 -7.94
C GLU A 25 5.34 3.48 -6.90
N VAL A 26 4.37 2.78 -6.30
CA VAL A 26 3.51 3.34 -5.26
C VAL A 26 4.35 3.75 -4.06
N GLU A 27 5.37 2.98 -3.69
CA GLU A 27 6.24 3.33 -2.56
C GLU A 27 7.04 4.62 -2.83
N GLU A 28 7.57 4.80 -4.03
CA GLU A 28 8.27 6.03 -4.43
C GLU A 28 7.34 7.25 -4.44
N VAL A 29 6.17 7.12 -5.06
CA VAL A 29 5.15 8.18 -5.11
C VAL A 29 4.72 8.55 -3.69
N MET A 30 4.39 7.58 -2.84
CA MET A 30 3.93 7.83 -1.49
C MET A 30 5.01 8.49 -0.63
N LYS A 31 6.28 8.06 -0.73
CA LYS A 31 7.41 8.71 -0.04
C LYS A 31 7.59 10.16 -0.49
N SER A 32 7.52 10.44 -1.80
CA SER A 32 7.65 11.81 -2.33
C SER A 32 6.57 12.77 -1.80
N HIS A 33 5.38 12.25 -1.49
CA HIS A 33 4.28 13.01 -0.90
C HIS A 33 4.30 13.07 0.64
N GLY A 34 5.34 12.53 1.28
CA GLY A 34 5.49 12.50 2.73
C GLY A 34 4.55 11.51 3.40
N TRP A 35 4.33 10.35 2.78
CA TRP A 35 3.65 9.20 3.38
C TRP A 35 4.63 8.09 3.73
N LYS A 36 4.34 7.40 4.83
CA LYS A 36 5.05 6.22 5.33
C LYS A 36 4.13 5.00 5.27
N ARG A 37 4.68 3.86 4.88
CA ARG A 37 3.96 2.59 4.89
C ARG A 37 3.72 2.13 6.33
N GLY A 38 2.45 1.86 6.66
CA GLY A 38 2.03 1.36 7.97
C GLY A 38 1.88 -0.17 7.99
N PHE A 39 1.27 -0.76 6.96
CA PHE A 39 1.21 -2.21 6.78
C PHE A 39 1.19 -2.55 5.27
N SER A 40 1.55 -3.79 4.95
CA SER A 40 1.49 -4.36 3.60
C SER A 40 1.16 -5.83 3.72
N GLU A 41 0.11 -6.27 3.05
CA GLU A 41 -0.29 -7.68 2.99
C GLU A 41 -0.50 -8.07 1.54
N MET A 42 0.10 -9.18 1.13
CA MET A 42 -0.04 -9.75 -0.20
C MET A 42 -0.50 -11.20 -0.05
N ALA A 43 -1.56 -11.58 -0.77
CA ALA A 43 -2.10 -12.94 -0.71
C ALA A 43 -2.66 -13.36 -2.07
N PRO A 44 -2.58 -14.65 -2.44
CA PRO A 44 -3.29 -15.17 -3.61
C PRO A 44 -4.80 -15.03 -3.42
N LEU A 45 -5.55 -14.82 -4.50
CA LEU A 45 -7.00 -14.83 -4.48
C LEU A 45 -7.50 -16.27 -4.36
N GLU A 46 -8.42 -16.53 -3.41
CA GLU A 46 -8.96 -17.88 -3.16
C GLU A 46 -9.56 -18.54 -4.42
N ALA A 47 -10.11 -17.74 -5.33
CA ALA A 47 -10.70 -18.21 -6.57
C ALA A 47 -9.69 -18.47 -7.70
N ASN A 48 -8.48 -17.91 -7.63
CA ASN A 48 -7.42 -18.10 -8.63
C ASN A 48 -6.03 -17.88 -8.00
N PRO A 49 -5.25 -18.95 -7.74
CA PRO A 49 -3.97 -18.84 -7.05
C PRO A 49 -2.85 -18.15 -7.87
N GLU A 50 -3.05 -17.96 -9.18
CA GLU A 50 -2.11 -17.22 -10.04
C GLU A 50 -2.32 -15.71 -9.96
N ILE A 51 -3.46 -15.27 -9.42
CA ILE A 51 -3.78 -13.86 -9.21
C ILE A 51 -3.61 -13.53 -7.73
N TYR A 52 -2.83 -12.50 -7.45
CA TYR A 52 -2.54 -12.04 -6.11
C TYR A 52 -3.24 -10.72 -5.85
N ALA A 53 -3.50 -10.43 -4.59
CA ALA A 53 -4.02 -9.15 -4.12
C ALA A 53 -2.99 -8.49 -3.20
N LEU A 54 -2.77 -7.19 -3.39
CA LEU A 54 -1.95 -6.37 -2.49
C LEU A 54 -2.84 -5.36 -1.76
N ALA A 55 -2.76 -5.37 -0.43
CA ALA A 55 -3.37 -4.39 0.45
C ALA A 55 -2.28 -3.63 1.22
N THR A 56 -2.20 -2.32 0.99
CA THR A 56 -1.25 -1.44 1.71
C THR A 56 -1.98 -0.35 2.46
N GLY A 57 -1.48 -0.01 3.64
CA GLY A 57 -1.94 1.12 4.44
C GLY A 57 -0.85 2.17 4.60
N TRP A 58 -1.21 3.44 4.43
CA TRP A 58 -0.27 4.57 4.45
C TRP A 58 -0.65 5.62 5.49
N LYS A 59 0.34 6.22 6.15
CA LYS A 59 0.20 7.31 7.14
C LYS A 59 1.06 8.50 6.73
N ARG A 60 0.64 9.74 7.03
CA ARG A 60 1.39 10.95 6.64
C ARG A 60 2.38 11.36 7.73
N PHE A 61 3.57 11.85 7.36
CA PHE A 61 4.62 12.30 8.29
C PHE A 61 4.31 13.62 9.01
N LYS A 62 3.28 14.37 8.61
CA LYS A 62 2.98 15.72 9.16
C LYS A 62 2.53 15.74 10.63
N ASP A 63 2.47 14.58 11.29
CA ASP A 63 2.04 14.42 12.68
C ASP A 63 3.20 14.05 13.64
N GLU A 64 4.46 13.92 13.18
CA GLU A 64 5.64 13.77 14.08
C GLU A 64 6.25 15.14 14.46
N GLY A 65 5.42 16.08 14.96
CA GLY A 65 5.82 17.43 15.38
C GLY A 65 5.53 17.71 16.84
#